data_AF-A0A968P9G0-F1
#
_entry.id   AF-A0A968P9G0-F1
#
_cell.length_a   1.000
_cell.length_b   1.000
_cell.length_c   1.000
_cell.angle_alpha   90.00
_cell.angle_beta   90.00
_cell.angle_gamma   90.00
#
_symmetry.space_group_name_H-M   'P 1'
#
loop_
_entity.id
_entity.type
_entity.pdbx_description
1 polymer ?
#
loop_
_entity_poly.entity_id
_entity_poly.type
_entity_poly.pdbx_seq_one_letter_code
_entity_poly.pdbx_strand_id
1 'polypeptide(L)'
;MADHIIDTNVLLVASAANSASPFTDSDLPGELQTHVLNWLTAFRLDTTRAMVWDTTWTIYSEYRRKLTDQDYGLQVVHEKLDSARFVAIELDDDSNATVPVEFSSFDRSDRKFLAVLLADEEKSTLINATDTDWLEIEDDLRAAGVTVEHLLEDWLRTKRAEKKSR
;
A
#
# COMPACT_ATOMS: atom_id res chain seq x y z
N MET A 1 -9.88 -0.24 16.07
CA MET A 1 -8.97 -1.09 15.29
C MET A 1 -9.14 -0.58 13.85
N ALA A 2 -8.15 0.12 13.28
CA ALA A 2 -8.29 0.94 12.06
C ALA A 2 -8.35 0.14 10.74
N ASP A 3 -9.11 0.59 9.76
CA ASP A 3 -9.09 -0.05 8.43
C ASP A 3 -7.76 0.15 7.70
N HIS A 4 -7.58 -0.56 6.58
CA HIS A 4 -6.28 -0.63 5.90
C HIS A 4 -6.33 -0.19 4.44
N ILE A 5 -5.43 0.71 4.10
CA ILE A 5 -5.05 1.02 2.71
C ILE A 5 -3.82 0.16 2.42
N ILE A 6 -3.84 -0.66 1.38
CA ILE A 6 -2.75 -1.60 1.12
C ILE A 6 -1.89 -1.04 -0.02
N ASP A 7 -0.61 -0.80 0.23
CA ASP A 7 0.31 -0.44 -0.85
C ASP A 7 0.43 -1.62 -1.84
N THR A 8 0.61 -1.30 -3.12
CA THR A 8 0.79 -2.28 -4.19
C THR A 8 1.95 -3.23 -3.89
N ASN A 9 3.01 -2.74 -3.24
CA ASN A 9 4.19 -3.56 -2.94
C ASN A 9 3.89 -4.71 -1.97
N VAL A 10 2.90 -4.57 -1.08
CA VAL A 10 2.45 -5.64 -0.18
C VAL A 10 1.82 -6.78 -1.00
N LEU A 11 0.96 -6.40 -1.96
CA LEU A 11 0.29 -7.35 -2.85
C LEU A 11 1.28 -8.08 -3.75
N LEU A 12 2.26 -7.36 -4.30
CA LEU A 12 3.31 -7.93 -5.15
C LEU A 12 4.16 -8.95 -4.39
N VAL A 13 4.66 -8.58 -3.21
CA VAL A 13 5.50 -9.45 -2.39
C VAL A 13 4.73 -10.69 -1.92
N ALA A 14 3.49 -10.52 -1.44
CA ALA A 14 2.66 -11.64 -1.03
C ALA A 14 2.34 -12.59 -2.21
N SER A 15 2.13 -12.03 -3.40
CA SER A 15 1.92 -12.82 -4.62
C SER A 15 3.18 -13.61 -4.97
N ALA A 16 4.36 -12.99 -4.94
CA ALA A 16 5.64 -13.67 -5.21
C ALA A 16 5.92 -14.84 -4.25
N ALA A 17 5.48 -14.74 -3.00
CA ALA A 17 5.68 -15.78 -1.99
C ALA A 17 4.65 -16.91 -2.05
N ASN A 18 3.49 -16.70 -2.69
CA ASN A 18 2.41 -17.68 -2.72
C ASN A 18 2.61 -18.69 -3.85
N SER A 19 2.71 -19.98 -3.51
CA SER A 19 2.98 -21.05 -4.49
C SER A 19 1.88 -21.26 -5.55
N ALA A 20 0.67 -20.76 -5.32
CA ALA A 20 -0.43 -20.81 -6.29
C ALA A 20 -0.51 -19.57 -7.18
N SER A 21 0.27 -18.52 -6.89
CA SER A 21 0.31 -17.28 -7.66
C SER A 21 1.29 -17.40 -8.83
N PRO A 22 0.94 -16.94 -10.04
CA PRO A 22 1.88 -16.93 -11.17
C PRO A 22 2.92 -15.80 -11.10
N PHE A 23 2.64 -14.70 -10.38
CA PHE A 23 3.64 -13.67 -10.10
C PHE A 23 4.75 -14.20 -9.19
N THR A 24 6.01 -14.03 -9.59
CA THR A 24 7.20 -14.52 -8.85
C THR A 24 8.31 -13.46 -8.73
N ASP A 25 8.01 -12.19 -9.06
CA ASP A 25 9.03 -11.13 -9.14
C ASP A 25 9.24 -10.47 -7.77
N SER A 26 10.25 -10.92 -7.03
CA SER A 26 10.68 -10.34 -5.76
C SER A 26 12.12 -10.70 -5.43
N ASP A 27 12.95 -9.68 -5.20
CA ASP A 27 14.34 -9.81 -4.75
C ASP A 27 14.50 -9.95 -3.22
N LEU A 28 13.39 -9.97 -2.47
CA LEU A 28 13.44 -10.14 -1.02
C LEU A 28 13.90 -11.56 -0.63
N PRO A 29 14.63 -11.71 0.49
CA PRO A 29 14.80 -13.01 1.14
C PRO A 29 13.45 -13.70 1.40
N GLY A 30 13.39 -15.01 1.20
CA GLY A 30 12.14 -15.78 1.29
C GLY A 30 11.42 -15.69 2.65
N GLU A 31 12.16 -15.48 3.74
CA GLU A 31 11.59 -15.24 5.07
C GLU A 31 10.79 -13.94 5.15
N LEU A 32 11.28 -12.86 4.53
CA LEU A 32 10.59 -11.57 4.48
C LEU A 32 9.37 -11.64 3.56
N GLN A 33 9.49 -12.34 2.43
CA GLN A 33 8.33 -12.61 1.57
C GLN A 33 7.24 -13.39 2.31
N THR A 34 7.63 -14.43 3.06
CA THR A 34 6.72 -15.24 3.86
C THR A 34 6.05 -14.41 4.95
N HIS A 35 6.76 -13.47 5.57
CA HIS A 35 6.18 -12.56 6.56
C HIS A 35 5.05 -11.72 5.96
N VAL A 36 5.28 -11.11 4.80
CA VAL A 36 4.27 -10.30 4.10
C VAL A 36 3.08 -11.16 3.64
N LEU A 37 3.33 -12.36 3.11
CA LEU A 37 2.28 -13.31 2.75
C LEU A 37 1.41 -13.68 3.96
N ASN A 38 2.02 -13.98 5.11
CA ASN A 38 1.29 -14.33 6.32
C ASN A 38 0.42 -13.17 6.80
N TRP A 39 0.94 -11.94 6.77
CA TRP A 39 0.17 -10.75 7.12
C TRP A 39 -1.04 -10.58 6.19
N LEU A 40 -0.85 -10.64 4.86
CA LEU A 40 -1.95 -10.46 3.90
C LEU A 40 -2.98 -11.59 4.00
N THR A 41 -2.54 -12.81 4.30
CA THR A 41 -3.42 -13.97 4.52
C THR A 41 -4.27 -13.80 5.78
N ALA A 42 -3.67 -13.30 6.87
CA ALA A 42 -4.43 -12.97 8.08
C ALA A 42 -5.45 -11.85 7.81
N PHE A 43 -5.04 -10.78 7.12
CA PHE A 43 -5.93 -9.68 6.75
C PHE A 43 -7.09 -10.16 5.88
N ARG A 44 -6.84 -11.01 4.88
CA ARG A 44 -7.88 -11.63 4.02
C ARG A 44 -9.01 -12.26 4.85
N LEU A 45 -8.64 -12.99 5.92
CA LEU A 45 -9.58 -13.71 6.79
C LEU A 45 -10.23 -12.82 7.86
N ASP A 46 -9.68 -11.63 8.13
CA ASP A 46 -10.18 -10.72 9.16
C ASP A 46 -11.43 -9.97 8.68
N THR A 47 -12.61 -10.35 9.16
CA THR A 47 -13.87 -9.67 8.82
C THR A 47 -14.13 -8.40 9.63
N THR A 48 -13.23 -8.04 10.56
CA THR A 48 -13.36 -6.84 11.41
C THR A 48 -12.63 -5.63 10.84
N ARG A 49 -11.87 -5.80 9.76
CA ARG A 49 -11.10 -4.76 9.08
C ARG A 49 -11.47 -4.68 7.61
N ALA A 50 -11.88 -3.50 7.17
CA ALA A 50 -12.11 -3.22 5.77
C ALA A 50 -10.80 -2.86 5.05
N MET A 51 -10.80 -3.09 3.74
CA MET A 51 -9.82 -2.47 2.86
C MET A 51 -10.37 -1.11 2.40
N VAL A 52 -9.52 -0.10 2.32
CA VAL A 52 -9.90 1.29 2.02
C VAL A 52 -9.36 1.73 0.67
N TRP A 53 -10.23 2.33 -0.12
CA TRP A 53 -10.03 2.63 -1.54
C TRP A 53 -10.44 4.06 -1.83
N ASP A 54 -9.95 4.60 -2.94
CA ASP A 54 -10.46 5.84 -3.48
C ASP A 54 -11.74 5.64 -4.30
N THR A 55 -12.68 6.58 -4.23
CA THR A 55 -13.90 6.56 -5.06
C THR A 55 -13.62 6.67 -6.57
N THR A 56 -12.41 7.13 -6.94
CA THR A 56 -11.98 7.30 -8.33
C THR A 56 -11.32 6.05 -8.93
N TRP A 57 -11.21 4.95 -8.17
CA TRP A 57 -10.62 3.67 -8.60
C TRP A 57 -9.16 3.73 -9.08
N THR A 58 -8.42 4.78 -8.73
CA THR A 58 -7.02 4.96 -9.09
C THR A 58 -6.11 3.95 -8.38
N ILE A 59 -6.38 3.62 -7.12
CA ILE A 59 -5.67 2.58 -6.37
C ILE A 59 -5.89 1.20 -7.02
N TYR A 60 -7.15 0.87 -7.33
CA TYR A 60 -7.46 -0.39 -8.01
C TYR A 60 -6.78 -0.52 -9.36
N SER A 61 -6.78 0.57 -10.13
CA SER A 61 -6.15 0.62 -11.44
C SER A 61 -4.63 0.39 -11.36
N GLU A 62 -3.98 0.87 -10.29
CA GLU A 62 -2.58 0.55 -10.02
C GLU A 62 -2.37 -0.95 -9.79
N TYR A 63 -3.21 -1.58 -8.96
CA TYR A 63 -3.11 -3.02 -8.72
C TYR A 63 -3.28 -3.81 -10.02
N ARG A 64 -4.28 -3.47 -10.83
CA ARG A 64 -4.57 -4.12 -12.13
C ARG A 64 -3.48 -3.92 -13.17
N ARG A 65 -2.66 -2.88 -13.04
CA ARG A 65 -1.49 -2.65 -13.91
C ARG A 65 -0.33 -3.57 -13.56
N LYS A 66 -0.27 -4.05 -12.31
CA LYS A 66 0.87 -4.82 -11.77
C LYS A 66 0.55 -6.30 -11.59
N LEU A 67 -0.71 -6.65 -11.38
CA LEU A 67 -1.18 -8.00 -11.06
C LEU A 67 -2.36 -8.41 -11.97
N THR A 68 -2.43 -9.70 -12.23
CA THR A 68 -3.51 -10.39 -12.94
C THR A 68 -4.51 -11.02 -11.96
N ASP A 69 -5.68 -11.43 -12.46
CA ASP A 69 -6.73 -12.07 -11.63
C ASP A 69 -6.29 -13.40 -10.99
N GLN A 70 -5.20 -13.99 -11.47
CA GLN A 70 -4.63 -15.22 -10.92
C GLN A 70 -3.64 -14.94 -9.78
N ASP A 71 -3.20 -13.70 -9.60
CA ASP A 71 -2.23 -13.36 -8.57
C ASP A 71 -2.90 -13.24 -7.21
N TYR A 72 -2.24 -13.82 -6.20
CA TYR A 72 -2.81 -13.94 -4.86
C TYR A 72 -3.24 -12.60 -4.27
N GLY A 73 -2.41 -11.57 -4.43
CA GLY A 73 -2.72 -10.22 -3.95
C GLY A 73 -4.01 -9.67 -4.56
N LEU A 74 -4.23 -9.87 -5.87
CA LEU A 74 -5.44 -9.37 -6.52
C LEU A 74 -6.69 -10.19 -6.14
N GLN A 75 -6.54 -11.49 -5.87
CA GLN A 75 -7.63 -12.31 -5.32
C GLN A 75 -8.08 -11.79 -3.94
N VAL A 76 -7.14 -11.45 -3.06
CA VAL A 76 -7.45 -10.84 -1.75
C VAL A 76 -8.19 -9.51 -1.93
N VAL A 77 -7.71 -8.67 -2.86
CA VAL A 77 -8.34 -7.39 -3.22
C VAL A 77 -9.79 -7.57 -3.67
N HIS A 78 -10.08 -8.58 -4.51
CA HIS A 78 -11.46 -8.85 -4.95
C HIS A 78 -12.35 -9.35 -3.82
N GLU A 79 -11.86 -10.23 -2.96
CA GLU A 79 -12.64 -10.72 -1.81
C GLU A 79 -12.95 -9.61 -0.80
N LYS A 80 -12.02 -8.67 -0.60
CA LYS A 80 -12.22 -7.53 0.29
C LYS A 80 -13.12 -6.44 -0.27
N LEU A 81 -13.43 -6.48 -1.57
CA LEU A 81 -14.23 -5.45 -2.22
C LEU A 81 -15.66 -5.39 -1.67
N ASP A 82 -16.24 -6.53 -1.31
CA ASP A 82 -17.61 -6.62 -0.79
C ASP A 82 -17.81 -5.89 0.54
N SER A 83 -16.73 -5.74 1.33
CA SER A 83 -16.72 -5.04 2.61
C SER A 83 -15.81 -3.81 2.59
N ALA A 84 -15.47 -3.29 1.41
CA ALA A 84 -14.56 -2.17 1.29
C ALA A 84 -15.19 -0.85 1.73
N ARG A 85 -14.34 0.07 2.20
CA ARG A 85 -14.71 1.45 2.47
C ARG A 85 -14.09 2.35 1.41
N PHE A 86 -14.82 3.38 1.02
CA PHE A 86 -14.40 4.31 -0.04
C PHE A 86 -14.24 5.71 0.51
N VAL A 87 -13.13 6.34 0.15
CA VAL A 87 -12.78 7.70 0.52
C VAL A 87 -12.73 8.55 -0.75
N ALA A 88 -13.37 9.70 -0.72
CA ALA A 88 -13.33 10.62 -1.84
C ALA A 88 -11.99 11.35 -1.88
N ILE A 89 -11.37 11.40 -3.06
CA ILE A 89 -10.18 12.19 -3.33
C ILE A 89 -10.40 13.07 -4.55
N GLU A 90 -9.59 14.11 -4.66
CA GLU A 90 -9.57 14.98 -5.83
C GLU A 90 -8.42 14.57 -6.77
N LEU A 91 -8.66 14.69 -8.07
CA LEU A 91 -7.66 14.47 -9.10
C LEU A 91 -7.38 15.79 -9.84
N ASP A 92 -6.14 15.98 -10.29
CA ASP A 92 -5.77 17.06 -11.19
C ASP A 92 -6.19 16.77 -12.64
N ASP A 93 -5.94 17.74 -13.53
CA ASP A 93 -6.27 17.63 -14.96
C ASP A 93 -5.55 16.46 -15.66
N ASP A 94 -4.44 15.98 -15.08
CA ASP A 94 -3.65 14.84 -15.56
C ASP A 94 -4.07 13.52 -14.89
N SER A 95 -5.20 13.50 -14.16
CA SER A 95 -5.72 12.34 -13.41
C SER A 95 -4.80 11.83 -12.29
N ASN A 96 -3.93 12.68 -11.74
CA ASN A 96 -3.15 12.36 -10.55
C ASN A 96 -3.88 12.86 -9.31
N ALA A 97 -3.79 12.12 -8.21
CA ALA A 97 -4.37 12.56 -6.95
C ALA A 97 -3.70 13.85 -6.45
N THR A 98 -4.53 14.83 -6.07
CA THR A 98 -4.06 16.07 -5.48
C THR A 98 -3.71 15.83 -4.01
N VAL A 99 -2.61 16.46 -3.57
CA VAL A 99 -2.15 16.41 -2.19
C VAL A 99 -1.74 17.81 -1.75
N PRO A 100 -1.76 18.12 -0.45
CA PRO A 100 -1.24 19.38 0.09
C PRO A 100 0.20 19.67 -0.35
N VAL A 101 0.56 20.96 -0.39
CA VAL A 101 1.83 21.43 -0.98
C VAL A 101 3.06 20.89 -0.26
N GLU A 102 2.95 20.60 1.03
CA GLU A 102 3.99 19.96 1.84
C GLU A 102 4.38 18.57 1.30
N PHE A 103 3.46 17.87 0.62
CA PHE A 103 3.71 16.58 -0.01
C PHE A 103 3.97 16.69 -1.53
N SER A 104 4.17 17.90 -2.06
CA SER A 104 4.35 18.14 -3.50
C SER A 104 5.63 17.53 -4.08
N SER A 105 6.60 17.15 -3.25
CA SER A 105 7.82 16.42 -3.64
C SER A 105 7.66 14.91 -3.63
N PHE A 106 6.58 14.38 -3.04
CA PHE A 106 6.32 12.94 -2.98
C PHE A 106 5.98 12.39 -4.36
N ASP A 107 6.32 11.12 -4.60
CA ASP A 107 6.16 10.48 -5.91
C ASP A 107 4.73 10.64 -6.43
N ARG A 108 4.60 11.09 -7.68
CA ARG A 108 3.30 11.41 -8.26
C ARG A 108 2.38 10.19 -8.33
N SER A 109 2.95 9.01 -8.59
CA SER A 109 2.16 7.80 -8.72
C SER A 109 1.62 7.32 -7.37
N ASP A 110 2.33 7.55 -6.27
CA ASP A 110 1.92 7.11 -4.94
C ASP A 110 1.01 8.11 -4.20
N ARG A 111 0.82 9.32 -4.75
CA ARG A 111 -0.11 10.32 -4.21
C ARG A 111 -1.54 9.84 -4.08
N LYS A 112 -1.97 8.85 -4.86
CA LYS A 112 -3.31 8.24 -4.71
C LYS A 112 -3.51 7.62 -3.33
N PHE A 113 -2.50 6.92 -2.80
CA PHE A 113 -2.56 6.37 -1.45
C PHE A 113 -2.51 7.48 -0.40
N LEU A 114 -1.64 8.48 -0.62
CA LEU A 114 -1.50 9.61 0.28
C LEU A 114 -2.77 10.47 0.37
N ALA A 115 -3.42 10.74 -0.76
CA ALA A 115 -4.66 11.49 -0.81
C ALA A 115 -5.78 10.78 -0.03
N VAL A 116 -5.89 9.46 -0.16
CA VAL A 116 -6.84 8.66 0.62
C VAL A 116 -6.51 8.74 2.11
N LEU A 117 -5.24 8.58 2.50
CA LEU A 117 -4.82 8.69 3.90
C LEU A 117 -5.16 10.05 4.52
N LEU A 118 -4.94 11.13 3.77
CA LEU A 118 -5.18 12.50 4.25
C LEU A 118 -6.67 12.85 4.30
N ALA A 119 -7.47 12.30 3.38
CA ALA A 119 -8.91 12.54 3.31
C ALA A 119 -9.72 11.62 4.25
N ASP A 120 -9.11 10.56 4.78
CA ASP A 120 -9.81 9.57 5.59
C ASP A 120 -10.01 10.01 7.05
N GLU A 121 -11.21 10.43 7.39
CA GLU A 121 -11.60 10.83 8.75
C GLU A 121 -11.50 9.69 9.78
N GLU A 122 -11.63 8.43 9.34
CA GLU A 122 -11.54 7.26 10.22
C GLU A 122 -10.10 6.84 10.53
N LYS A 123 -9.11 7.53 9.93
CA LYS A 123 -7.67 7.36 10.16
C LYS A 123 -7.20 5.92 9.93
N SER A 124 -7.46 5.41 8.73
CA SER A 124 -6.89 4.14 8.28
C SER A 124 -5.38 4.13 8.34
N THR A 125 -4.84 2.94 8.42
CA THR A 125 -3.40 2.71 8.38
C THR A 125 -2.99 2.28 6.97
N LEU A 126 -1.99 2.94 6.40
CA LEU A 126 -1.34 2.45 5.19
C LEU A 126 -0.44 1.27 5.56
N ILE A 127 -0.57 0.17 4.85
CA ILE A 127 0.30 -0.99 5.01
C ILE A 127 1.30 -0.99 3.87
N ASN A 128 2.57 -0.95 4.23
CA ASN A 128 3.71 -0.91 3.30
C ASN A 128 4.67 -2.07 3.62
N ALA A 129 5.22 -2.71 2.59
CA ALA A 129 6.26 -3.73 2.74
C ALA A 129 7.64 -3.23 2.28
N THR A 130 7.80 -2.78 1.03
CA THR A 130 9.13 -2.56 0.44
C THR A 130 9.38 -1.18 -0.14
N ASP A 131 8.39 -0.30 -0.16
CA ASP A 131 8.61 1.05 -0.66
C ASP A 131 9.24 1.95 0.42
N THR A 132 10.48 2.37 0.15
CA THR A 132 11.25 3.24 1.04
C THR A 132 10.82 4.70 0.99
N ASP A 133 10.08 5.13 -0.03
CA ASP A 133 9.77 6.54 -0.24
C ASP A 133 8.81 7.07 0.84
N TRP A 134 7.95 6.20 1.40
CA TRP A 134 7.16 6.50 2.61
C TRP A 134 8.00 6.96 3.82
N LEU A 135 9.23 6.44 3.96
CA LEU A 135 10.12 6.85 5.04
C LEU A 135 10.66 8.29 4.84
N GLU A 136 10.68 8.81 3.61
CA GLU A 136 11.13 10.17 3.33
C GLU A 136 10.14 11.24 3.83
N ILE A 137 8.86 10.89 3.94
CA ILE A 137 7.80 11.79 4.41
C ILE A 137 7.22 11.37 5.78
N GLU A 138 7.88 10.46 6.50
CA GLU A 138 7.40 9.88 7.78
C GLU A 138 7.05 10.95 8.83
N ASP A 139 7.86 12.00 8.95
CA ASP A 139 7.63 13.08 9.91
C ASP A 139 6.44 13.98 9.52
N ASP A 140 6.26 14.25 8.22
CA ASP A 140 5.13 15.03 7.70
C ASP A 140 3.81 14.25 7.84
N LEU A 141 3.84 12.94 7.58
CA LEU A 141 2.71 12.04 7.82
C LEU A 141 2.31 12.03 9.30
N ARG A 142 3.31 11.94 10.21
CA ARG A 142 3.06 11.98 11.65
C ARG A 142 2.47 13.32 12.08
N ALA A 143 2.94 14.43 11.53
CA ALA A 143 2.39 15.77 11.79
C ALA A 143 0.94 15.90 11.30
N ALA A 144 0.59 15.25 10.19
CA ALA A 144 -0.77 15.16 9.66
C ALA A 144 -1.65 14.14 10.43
N GLY A 145 -1.10 13.40 11.40
CA GLY A 145 -1.83 12.37 12.14
C GLY A 145 -2.13 11.11 11.33
N VAL A 146 -1.40 10.88 10.25
CA VAL A 146 -1.46 9.71 9.38
C VAL A 146 -0.53 8.62 9.91
N THR A 147 -0.95 7.36 9.79
CA THR A 147 -0.16 6.20 10.23
C THR A 147 0.21 5.32 9.04
N VAL A 148 1.49 4.96 8.95
CA VAL A 148 2.01 3.94 8.04
C VAL A 148 2.59 2.81 8.88
N GLU A 149 2.17 1.58 8.60
CA GLU A 149 2.73 0.36 9.17
C GLU A 149 3.66 -0.28 8.14
N HIS A 150 4.94 -0.36 8.50
CA HIS A 150 5.96 -1.00 7.69
C HIS A 150 6.12 -2.47 8.12
N LEU A 151 5.64 -3.39 7.30
CA LEU A 151 5.77 -4.83 7.57
C LEU A 151 7.24 -5.27 7.65
N LEU A 152 8.13 -4.60 6.93
CA LEU A 152 9.56 -4.91 6.84
C LEU A 152 10.42 -3.71 7.28
N GLU A 153 10.07 -3.08 8.41
CA GLU A 153 10.71 -1.88 8.97
C GLU A 153 12.26 -1.88 8.92
N ASP A 154 12.90 -2.92 9.49
CA ASP A 154 14.36 -3.02 9.56
C ASP A 154 15.01 -3.10 8.16
N TRP A 155 14.36 -3.82 7.25
CA TRP A 155 14.82 -3.96 5.86
C TRP A 155 14.68 -2.62 5.12
N LEU A 156 13.56 -1.92 5.27
CA LEU A 156 13.30 -0.63 4.65
C LEU A 156 14.32 0.42 5.11
N ARG A 157 14.60 0.53 6.41
CA ARG A 157 15.57 1.51 6.94
C ARG A 157 16.99 1.21 6.44
N THR A 158 17.36 -0.06 6.33
CA THR A 158 18.64 -0.48 5.74
C THR A 158 18.72 -0.09 4.26
N LYS A 159 17.68 -0.40 3.47
CA LYS A 159 17.62 -0.06 2.03
C LYS A 159 17.65 1.44 1.78
N ARG A 160 16.95 2.23 2.60
CA ARG A 160 16.99 3.69 2.55
C ARG A 160 18.40 4.22 2.82
N ALA A 161 19.12 3.69 3.80
CA ALA A 161 20.50 4.08 4.09
C ALA A 161 21.45 3.74 2.93
N GLU A 162 21.27 2.60 2.26
CA GLU A 162 22.00 2.23 1.03
C GLU A 162 21.69 3.20 -0.12
N LYS A 163 20.42 3.62 -0.31
CA LYS A 163 20.01 4.60 -1.33
C LYS A 163 20.63 5.98 -1.11
N LYS A 164 20.76 6.42 0.16
CA LYS A 164 21.36 7.72 0.54
C LYS A 164 22.89 7.77 0.46
N SER A 165 23.55 6.61 0.43
CA SER A 165 25.02 6.51 0.36
C SER A 165 25.56 6.33 -1.06
N ARG A 166 24.68 6.25 -2.05
CA ARG A 166 25.00 6.21 -3.49
C ARG A 166 24.92 7.61 -4.09
#